data_AF-A0AAW4NTX9-F1
#
_entry.id   AF-A0AAW4NTX9-F1
#
_cell.length_a   1.000
_cell.length_b   1.000
_cell.length_c   1.000
_cell.angle_alpha   90.00
_cell.angle_beta   90.00
_cell.angle_gamma   90.00
#
_symmetry.space_group_name_H-M   'P 1'
#
loop_
_entity.id
_entity.type
_entity.pdbx_description
1 polymer ?
#
loop_
_entity_poly.entity_id
_entity_poly.type
_entity_poly.pdbx_seq_one_letter_code
_entity_poly.pdbx_strand_id
1 'polypeptide(L)'
;MEEIDKIDTITKFLDDLEKLGKQLSLIQEEQKNVLAYMLNLKQKHNTETQEYNQLAVRSRDLQALIDKYCPIYEERMSWIRDIKKKGKTK
;
A
#
# COMPACT_ATOMS: atom_id res chain seq x y z
N MET A 1 -2.58 24.00 -27.23
CA MET A 1 -2.77 24.25 -25.78
C MET A 1 -3.35 23.02 -25.07
N GLU A 2 -4.25 22.25 -25.70
CA GLU A 2 -4.83 21.02 -25.12
C GLU A 2 -3.86 19.83 -24.94
N GLU A 3 -2.76 19.75 -25.70
CA GLU A 3 -1.82 18.63 -25.64
C GLU A 3 -0.89 18.70 -24.40
N ILE A 4 -0.55 19.92 -23.97
CA ILE A 4 0.26 20.17 -22.77
C ILE A 4 -0.51 19.74 -21.51
N ASP A 5 -1.81 20.06 -21.44
CA ASP A 5 -2.71 19.70 -20.33
C ASP A 5 -2.84 18.17 -20.14
N LYS A 6 -2.85 17.42 -21.25
CA LYS A 6 -2.89 15.95 -21.23
C LYS A 6 -1.58 15.34 -20.72
N ILE A 7 -0.43 15.91 -21.09
CA ILE A 7 0.89 15.46 -20.61
C ILE A 7 1.04 15.72 -19.11
N ASP A 8 0.62 16.89 -18.63
CA ASP A 8 0.65 17.23 -17.21
C ASP A 8 -0.26 16.31 -16.38
N THR A 9 -1.45 15.99 -16.92
CA THR A 9 -2.38 15.04 -16.28
C THR A 9 -1.79 13.64 -16.17
N ILE A 10 -1.14 13.14 -17.23
CA ILE A 10 -0.49 11.82 -17.22
C ILE A 10 0.69 11.81 -16.26
N THR A 11 1.49 12.87 -16.23
CA THR A 11 2.65 13.00 -15.32
C THR A 11 2.19 12.96 -13.88
N LYS A 12 1.16 13.75 -13.53
CA LYS A 12 0.57 13.75 -12.19
C LYS A 12 0.03 12.37 -11.79
N PHE A 13 -0.63 11.67 -12.71
CA PHE A 13 -1.12 10.32 -12.46
C PHE A 13 0.02 9.34 -12.12
N LEU A 14 1.14 9.40 -12.86
CA LEU A 14 2.30 8.55 -12.60
C LEU A 14 2.96 8.86 -11.25
N ASP A 15 3.08 10.15 -10.91
CA ASP A 15 3.62 10.60 -9.61
C ASP A 15 2.75 10.15 -8.44
N ASP A 16 1.43 10.32 -8.55
CA ASP A 16 0.48 9.91 -7.51
C ASP A 16 0.49 8.39 -7.35
N LEU A 17 0.62 7.63 -8.44
CA LEU A 17 0.75 6.18 -8.37
C LEU A 17 2.06 5.73 -7.71
N GLU A 18 3.17 6.40 -7.99
CA GLU A 18 4.47 6.11 -7.35
C GLU A 18 4.39 6.40 -5.84
N LYS A 19 3.81 7.55 -5.45
CA LYS A 19 3.59 7.91 -4.04
C LYS A 19 2.71 6.89 -3.33
N LEU A 20 1.62 6.46 -3.97
CA LEU A 20 0.73 5.42 -3.42
C LEU A 20 1.49 4.11 -3.19
N GLY A 21 2.31 3.68 -4.15
CA GLY A 21 3.15 2.48 -4.00
C GLY A 21 4.13 2.59 -2.83
N LYS A 22 4.80 3.74 -2.67
CA LYS A 22 5.71 3.99 -1.53
C LYS A 22 4.97 3.95 -0.20
N GLN A 23 3.82 4.60 -0.10
CA GLN A 23 3.00 4.61 1.11
C GLN A 23 2.50 3.20 1.46
N LEU A 24 2.05 2.43 0.47
CA LEU A 24 1.63 1.04 0.69
C LEU A 24 2.77 0.18 1.20
N SER A 25 3.98 0.31 0.64
CA SER A 25 5.15 -0.42 1.12
C SER A 25 5.45 -0.11 2.59
N LEU A 26 5.38 1.15 2.99
CA LEU A 26 5.60 1.57 4.38
C LEU A 26 4.53 1.01 5.33
N ILE A 27 3.26 1.09 4.95
CA ILE A 27 2.14 0.55 5.74
C ILE A 27 2.27 -0.96 5.90
N GLN A 28 2.64 -1.68 4.83
CA GLN A 28 2.86 -3.13 4.87
C GLN A 28 4.04 -3.52 5.76
N GLU A 29 5.12 -2.75 5.75
CA GLU A 29 6.27 -2.96 6.64
C GLU A 29 5.89 -2.70 8.10
N GLU A 30 5.18 -1.61 8.37
CA GLU A 30 4.68 -1.31 9.71
C GLU A 30 3.75 -2.41 10.22
N GLN A 31 2.83 -2.90 9.39
CA GLN A 31 1.93 -4.00 9.72
C GLN A 31 2.71 -5.27 10.10
N LYS A 32 3.76 -5.61 9.34
CA LYS A 32 4.65 -6.74 9.67
C LYS A 32 5.34 -6.55 11.02
N ASN A 33 5.84 -5.35 11.30
CA ASN A 33 6.51 -5.04 12.56
C ASN A 33 5.55 -5.15 13.76
N VAL A 34 4.34 -4.61 13.63
CA VAL A 34 3.29 -4.71 14.66
C VAL A 34 2.93 -6.17 14.93
N LEU A 35 2.70 -6.96 13.87
CA LEU A 35 2.37 -8.38 14.01
C LEU A 35 3.51 -9.19 14.63
N ALA A 36 4.76 -8.92 14.26
CA ALA A 36 5.94 -9.56 14.87
C ALA A 36 6.03 -9.23 16.37
N TYR A 37 5.75 -7.99 16.76
CA TYR A 37 5.75 -7.60 18.17
C TYR A 37 4.60 -8.24 18.95
N MET A 38 3.40 -8.29 18.37
CA MET A 38 2.27 -9.02 18.96
C MET A 38 2.56 -10.51 19.12
N LEU A 39 3.27 -11.13 18.18
CA LEU A 39 3.68 -12.53 18.28
C LEU A 39 4.64 -12.75 19.47
N ASN A 40 5.60 -11.84 19.66
CA ASN A 40 6.51 -11.87 20.81
C ASN A 40 5.76 -11.72 22.14
N LEU A 41 4.75 -10.83 22.22
CA LEU A 41 3.90 -10.68 23.41
C LEU A 41 3.07 -11.93 23.68
N LYS A 42 2.53 -12.56 22.63
CA LYS A 42 1.77 -13.81 22.73
C LYS A 42 2.62 -14.96 23.28
N GLN A 43 3.88 -15.08 22.85
CA GLN A 43 4.83 -16.06 23.37
C GLN A 43 5.14 -15.86 24.86
N LYS A 44 5.06 -14.62 25.35
CA LYS A 44 5.24 -14.27 26.76
C LYS A 44 3.96 -14.35 27.59
N HIS A 45 2.85 -14.86 27.02
CA HIS A 45 1.50 -14.86 27.63
C HIS A 45 0.96 -13.47 28.02
N ASN A 46 1.50 -12.39 27.43
CA ASN A 46 1.11 -11.01 27.71
C ASN A 46 0.03 -10.51 26.73
N THR A 47 -1.05 -11.27 26.56
CA THR A 47 -2.12 -10.95 25.58
C THR A 47 -3.27 -10.12 26.17
N GLU A 48 -3.39 -10.04 27.50
CA GLU A 48 -4.45 -9.29 28.19
C GLU A 48 -4.01 -7.86 28.55
N THR A 49 -2.82 -7.44 28.11
CA THR A 49 -2.29 -6.12 28.41
C THR A 49 -2.92 -5.05 27.54
N GLN A 50 -3.00 -3.83 28.08
CA GLN A 50 -3.41 -2.65 27.31
C GLN A 50 -2.55 -2.47 26.05
N GLU A 51 -1.25 -2.77 26.15
CA GLU A 51 -0.31 -2.72 25.03
C GLU A 51 -0.73 -3.66 23.89
N TYR A 52 -1.06 -4.92 24.20
CA TYR A 52 -1.51 -5.87 23.19
C TYR A 52 -2.80 -5.41 22.49
N ASN A 53 -3.74 -4.87 23.26
CA ASN A 53 -5.00 -4.34 22.72
C ASN A 53 -4.77 -3.12 21.80
N GLN A 54 -3.86 -2.22 22.15
CA GLN A 54 -3.49 -1.08 21.31
C GLN A 54 -2.83 -1.52 20.00
N LEU A 55 -1.94 -2.52 20.06
CA LEU A 55 -1.31 -3.10 18.88
C LEU A 55 -2.34 -3.81 17.99
N ALA A 56 -3.32 -4.50 18.58
CA ALA A 56 -4.39 -5.15 17.83
C ALA A 56 -5.28 -4.14 17.07
N VAL A 57 -5.60 -3.01 17.69
CA VAL A 57 -6.32 -1.91 17.02
C VAL A 57 -5.46 -1.34 15.88
N ARG A 58 -4.21 -0.98 16.15
CA ARG A 58 -3.29 -0.46 15.13
C ARG A 58 -3.13 -1.43 13.96
N SER A 59 -2.99 -2.72 14.24
CA SER A 59 -2.86 -3.75 13.21
C SER A 59 -4.11 -3.86 12.33
N ARG A 60 -5.31 -3.70 12.93
CA ARG A 60 -6.56 -3.69 12.18
C ARG A 60 -6.66 -2.46 11.27
N ASP A 61 -6.29 -1.30 11.77
CA ASP A 61 -6.34 -0.05 11.01
C ASP A 61 -5.36 -0.07 9.83
N LEU A 62 -4.13 -0.56 10.05
CA LEU A 62 -3.14 -0.77 9.00
C LEU A 62 -3.64 -1.77 7.95
N GLN A 63 -4.25 -2.88 8.38
CA GLN A 63 -4.82 -3.85 7.46
C GLN A 63 -5.95 -3.25 6.63
N ALA A 64 -6.84 -2.45 7.23
CA ALA A 64 -7.92 -1.79 6.50
C ALA A 64 -7.41 -0.83 5.42
N LEU A 65 -6.28 -0.14 5.67
CA LEU A 65 -5.62 0.70 4.66
C LEU A 65 -5.04 -0.15 3.52
N ILE A 66 -4.38 -1.26 3.84
CA ILE A 66 -3.85 -2.20 2.84
C ILE A 66 -4.99 -2.74 1.97
N ASP A 67 -6.04 -3.27 2.59
CA ASP A 67 -7.17 -3.88 1.90
C ASP A 67 -7.89 -2.90 0.99
N LYS A 68 -7.96 -1.62 1.38
CA LYS A 68 -8.59 -0.56 0.59
C LYS A 68 -7.76 -0.17 -0.64
N TYR A 69 -6.46 0.01 -0.47
CA TYR A 69 -5.63 0.69 -1.47
C TYR A 69 -4.76 -0.24 -2.31
N CYS A 70 -4.42 -1.43 -1.80
CA CYS A 70 -3.62 -2.42 -2.56
C CYS A 70 -4.30 -2.85 -3.86
N PRO A 71 -5.61 -3.18 -3.89
CA PRO A 71 -6.29 -3.55 -5.13
C PRO A 71 -6.28 -2.42 -6.18
N ILE A 72 -6.44 -1.17 -5.73
CA ILE A 72 -6.40 0.01 -6.61
C ILE A 72 -5.00 0.14 -7.23
N TYR A 73 -3.95 0.06 -6.41
CA TYR A 73 -2.57 0.16 -6.89
C TYR A 73 -2.24 -0.94 -7.91
N GLU A 74 -2.63 -2.18 -7.62
CA GLU A 74 -2.38 -3.34 -8.48
C GLU A 74 -3.10 -3.23 -9.84
N GLU A 75 -4.35 -2.79 -9.84
CA GLU A 75 -5.12 -2.55 -11.06
C GLU A 75 -4.42 -1.52 -11.95
N ARG A 76 -4.01 -0.37 -11.38
CA ARG A 76 -3.33 0.70 -12.11
C ARG A 76 -1.97 0.27 -12.65
N MET A 77 -1.21 -0.49 -11.85
CA MET A 77 0.04 -1.09 -12.31
C MET A 77 -0.19 -2.10 -13.44
N SER A 78 -1.31 -2.83 -13.43
CA SER A 78 -1.66 -3.73 -14.54
C SER A 78 -1.87 -2.97 -15.83
N TRP A 79 -2.60 -1.85 -15.80
CA TRP A 79 -2.81 -1.02 -16.99
C TRP A 79 -1.48 -0.51 -17.58
N ILE A 80 -0.56 -0.05 -16.73
CA ILE A 80 0.76 0.41 -17.17
C ILE A 80 1.55 -0.73 -17.83
N ARG A 81 1.49 -1.95 -17.27
CA ARG A 81 2.13 -3.12 -17.87
C ARG A 81 1.53 -3.46 -19.23
N ASP A 82 0.22 -3.38 -19.37
CA ASP A 82 -0.47 -3.69 -20.62
C ASP A 82 -0.20 -2.66 -21.71
N ILE A 83 -0.15 -1.37 -21.36
CA ILE A 83 0.28 -0.29 -22.26
C ILE A 83 1.70 -0.54 -22.75
N LYS A 84 2.63 -0.88 -21.83
CA LYS A 84 4.02 -1.19 -22.18
C LYS A 84 4.13 -2.42 -23.09
N LYS A 85 3.32 -3.45 -22.89
CA LYS A 85 3.30 -4.65 -23.76
C LYS A 85 2.80 -4.31 -25.17
N LYS A 86 1.70 -3.56 -25.28
CA LYS A 86 1.15 -3.12 -26.58
C LYS A 86 2.13 -2.24 -27.36
N GLY A 87 2.90 -1.38 -26.67
CA GLY A 87 3.94 -0.56 -27.29
C GLY A 87 5.17 -1.34 -27.81
N LYS A 88 5.43 -2.54 -27.28
CA LYS A 88 6.54 -3.41 -27.70
C LYS A 88 6.20 -4.36 -28.86
N THR A 89 4.93 -4.45 -29.25
CA THR A 89 4.47 -5.36 -30.30
C THR A 89 4.33 -4.65 -31.67
N LYS A 90 4.99 -3.50 -31.83
CA LYS A 90 5.05 -2.71 -33.06
C LYS A 90 6.47 -2.68 -33.59
#